data_AF-A0A2X2T5I5-F1
#
_entry.id   AF-A0A2X2T5I5-F1
#
_cell.length_a   1.000
_cell.length_b   1.000
_cell.length_c   1.000
_cell.angle_alpha   90.00
_cell.angle_beta   90.00
_cell.angle_gamma   90.00
#
_symmetry.space_group_name_H-M   'P 1'
#
loop_
_entity.id
_entity.type
_entity.pdbx_description
1 polymer ?
#
loop_
_entity_poly.entity_id
_entity_poly.type
_entity_poly.pdbx_seq_one_letter_code
_entity_poly.pdbx_strand_id
1 'polypeptide(L)' 'MLRLMAANPDTNLVSRGGLNGLRYVQRYAARLLQQGWHEDDLRQMDAELIARNLSPGGSADLLAVSAVLAEIAA' A
#
# COMPACT_ATOMS: atom_id res chain seq x y z
N MET A 1 1.60 -6.41 -2.78
CA MET A 1 1.54 -5.02 -2.30
C MET A 1 0.12 -4.54 -1.98
N LEU A 2 -0.81 -4.43 -2.95
CA LEU A 2 -2.17 -3.89 -2.72
C LEU A 2 -2.91 -4.50 -1.51
N ARG A 3 -2.86 -5.82 -1.32
CA ARG A 3 -3.47 -6.48 -0.16
C ARG A 3 -2.89 -6.02 1.17
N LEU A 4 -1.57 -5.81 1.24
CA LEU A 4 -0.91 -5.28 2.43
C LEU A 4 -1.35 -3.85 2.68
N MET A 5 -1.35 -2.99 1.66
CA MET A 5 -1.81 -1.60 1.80
C MET A 5 -3.29 -1.48 2.22
N ALA A 6 -4.14 -2.43 1.82
CA ALA A 6 -5.56 -2.45 2.19
C ALA A 6 -5.81 -2.85 3.66
N ALA A 7 -4.96 -3.70 4.24
CA ALA A 7 -5.20 -4.32 5.54
C ALA A 7 -4.23 -3.86 6.64
N ASN A 8 -2.99 -3.50 6.29
CA ASN A 8 -1.95 -3.12 7.24
C ASN A 8 -2.23 -1.72 7.80
N PRO A 9 -2.29 -1.52 9.12
CA PRO A 9 -2.29 -0.19 9.73
C PRO A 9 -0.88 0.43 9.65
N ASP A 10 -0.46 0.79 8.44
CA ASP A 10 0.89 1.27 8.15
C ASP A 10 1.20 2.59 8.90
N THR A 11 2.12 2.52 9.85
CA THR A 11 2.50 3.66 10.69
C THR A 11 3.21 4.76 9.92
N ASN A 12 3.82 4.47 8.76
CA ASN A 12 4.41 5.49 7.88
C ASN A 12 3.33 6.35 7.22
N LEU A 13 2.15 5.79 6.95
CA LEU A 13 0.99 6.57 6.50
C LEU A 13 0.42 7.42 7.63
N VAL A 14 0.36 6.87 8.84
CA VAL A 14 -0.13 7.62 10.01
C VAL A 14 0.81 8.78 10.34
N SER A 15 2.13 8.59 10.28
CA SER A 15 3.11 9.65 10.58
C SER A 15 3.06 10.81 9.58
N ARG A 16 2.78 10.52 8.30
CA ARG A 16 2.75 11.55 7.24
C ARG A 16 1.39 12.18 7.00
N GLY A 17 0.31 11.41 7.08
CA GLY A 17 -1.05 11.86 6.74
C GLY A 17 -2.10 11.62 7.83
N GLY A 18 -1.69 11.18 9.02
CA GLY A 18 -2.60 10.79 10.09
C GLY A 18 -3.48 9.59 9.72
N LEU A 19 -4.50 9.36 10.55
CA LEU A 19 -5.50 8.31 10.27
C LEU A 19 -6.25 8.54 8.96
N ASN A 20 -6.37 9.78 8.51
CA ASN A 20 -7.00 10.11 7.22
C ASN A 20 -6.14 9.62 6.05
N GLY A 21 -4.82 9.83 6.10
CA GLY A 21 -3.87 9.30 5.12
C GLY A 21 -3.91 7.78 5.07
N LEU A 22 -3.85 7.12 6.23
CA LEU A 22 -3.97 5.65 6.32
C LEU A 22 -5.27 5.14 5.68
N ARG A 23 -6.43 5.70 6.08
CA ARG A 23 -7.73 5.29 5.55
C ARG A 23 -7.89 5.60 4.06
N TYR A 24 -7.26 6.66 3.57
CA TYR A 24 -7.26 6.97 2.13
C TYR A 24 -6.55 5.86 1.35
N VAL A 25 -5.33 5.48 1.73
CA VAL A 25 -4.58 4.41 1.04
C VAL A 25 -5.29 3.06 1.15
N GLN A 26 -5.77 2.72 2.35
CA GLN A 26 -6.50 1.46 2.57
C GLN A 26 -7.73 1.35 1.67
N ARG A 27 -8.52 2.43 1.55
CA ARG A 27 -9.70 2.45 0.66
C ARG A 27 -9.32 2.42 -0.81
N TYR A 28 -8.28 3.14 -1.22
CA TYR A 28 -7.80 3.10 -2.60
C TYR A 28 -7.39 1.68 -2.98
N ALA A 29 -6.53 1.05 -2.18
CA ALA A 29 -6.07 -0.31 -2.42
C ALA A 29 -7.22 -1.32 -2.41
N ALA A 30 -8.16 -1.20 -1.47
CA ALA A 30 -9.35 -2.05 -1.42
C ALA A 30 -10.23 -1.92 -2.67
N ARG A 31 -10.43 -0.69 -3.17
CA ARG A 31 -11.19 -0.44 -4.40
C ARG A 31 -10.55 -1.13 -5.60
N LEU A 32 -9.23 -0.99 -5.78
CA LEU A 32 -8.51 -1.64 -6.87
C LEU A 32 -8.60 -3.18 -6.77
N LEU A 33 -8.48 -3.73 -5.56
CA LEU A 33 -8.66 -5.17 -5.35
C LEU A 33 -10.08 -5.67 -5.68
N GLN A 34 -11.11 -4.86 -5.44
CA GLN A 34 -12.50 -5.21 -5.73
C GLN A 34 -12.86 -5.07 -7.21
N GLN A 35 -12.39 -4.01 -7.86
CA GLN A 35 -12.75 -3.68 -9.24
C GLN A 35 -11.83 -4.33 -10.28
N GLY A 36 -10.69 -4.86 -9.85
CA GLY A 36 -9.57 -5.14 -10.72
C GLY A 36 -8.76 -3.87 -10.98
N TRP A 37 -7.55 -4.06 -11.51
CA TRP A 37 -6.62 -2.98 -11.80
C TRP A 37 -5.72 -3.37 -12.97
N HIS A 38 -5.33 -2.37 -13.74
CA HIS A 38 -4.27 -2.43 -14.74
C HIS A 38 -3.08 -1.59 -14.28
N GLU A 39 -2.01 -1.61 -15.07
CA GLU A 39 -0.80 -0.86 -14.75
C GLU A 39 -1.05 0.65 -14.60
N ASP A 40 -1.91 1.23 -15.45
CA ASP A 40 -2.27 2.65 -15.39
C ASP A 40 -2.97 3.04 -14.08
N ASP A 41 -3.82 2.17 -13.53
CA ASP A 41 -4.48 2.38 -12.23
C ASP A 41 -3.45 2.44 -11.09
N LEU A 42 -2.41 1.60 -11.17
CA LEU A 42 -1.32 1.60 -10.20
C LEU A 42 -0.46 2.84 -10.33
N ARG A 43 -0.14 3.26 -11.56
CA ARG A 43 0.61 4.51 -11.81
C ARG A 43 -0.17 5.72 -11.31
N GLN A 44 -1.49 5.73 -11.51
CA GLN A 44 -2.34 6.79 -10.97
C GLN A 44 -2.35 6.78 -9.44
N MET A 45 -2.51 5.61 -8.83
CA MET A 45 -2.45 5.50 -7.37
C MET A 45 -1.12 6.02 -6.83
N ASP A 46 0.01 5.62 -7.42
CA ASP A 46 1.34 6.07 -7.02
C ASP A 46 1.48 7.60 -7.13
N ALA A 47 1.05 8.19 -8.26
CA ALA A 47 1.06 9.63 -8.45
C ALA A 47 0.21 10.37 -7.40
N GLU A 48 -0.97 9.86 -7.05
CA GLU A 48 -1.81 10.45 -6.01
C GLU A 48 -1.19 10.32 -4.61
N LEU A 49 -0.49 9.22 -4.32
CA LEU A 49 0.24 9.05 -3.06
C LEU A 49 1.41 10.04 -2.95
N ILE A 50 2.20 10.19 -4.03
CA ILE A 50 3.30 11.16 -4.11
C ILE A 50 2.78 12.58 -3.90
N ALA A 51 1.71 12.97 -4.60
CA ALA A 51 1.12 14.30 -4.50
C ALA A 51 0.62 14.63 -3.07
N ARG A 52 0.22 13.60 -2.31
CA ARG A 52 -0.24 13.73 -0.92
C ARG A 52 0.85 13.50 0.11
N ASN A 53 2.10 13.27 -0.32
CA ASN A 53 3.22 12.85 0.52
C ASN A 53 2.88 11.63 1.41
N LEU A 54 2.14 10.67 0.88
CA LEU A 54 1.78 9.43 1.56
C LEU A 54 2.70 8.31 1.09
N SER A 55 3.43 7.67 2.01
CA SER A 55 4.31 6.55 1.68
C SER A 55 3.91 5.31 2.48
N PRO A 56 3.44 4.24 1.82
CA PRO A 56 3.08 2.97 2.46
C PRO A 56 4.33 2.10 2.72
N GLY A 57 5.31 2.68 3.41
CA GLY A 57 6.62 2.05 3.61
C GLY A 57 6.54 0.77 4.45
N GLY A 58 5.74 0.75 5.52
CA GLY A 58 5.62 -0.45 6.35
C GLY A 58 5.00 -1.62 5.58
N SER A 59 4.11 -1.33 4.64
CA SER A 59 3.53 -2.33 3.73
C SER A 59 4.56 -2.85 2.73
N ALA A 60 5.52 -2.01 2.30
CA ALA A 60 6.62 -2.42 1.41
C ALA A 60 7.62 -3.30 2.16
N ASP A 61 7.97 -2.95 3.40
CA ASP A 61 8.85 -3.75 4.26
C ASP A 61 8.26 -5.15 4.51
N LEU A 62 6.95 -5.22 4.81
CA LEU A 62 6.25 -6.50 4.96
C LEU A 62 6.26 -7.33 3.67
N LEU A 63 6.15 -6.70 2.51
CA LEU A 63 6.24 -7.40 1.23
C LEU A 63 7.65 -7.97 1.02
N ALA A 64 8.69 -7.20 1.32
CA ALA A 64 10.08 -7.63 1.22
C ALA A 64 10.36 -8.82 2.16
N VAL A 65 9.95 -8.73 3.42
CA VAL A 65 10.08 -9.83 4.39
C VAL A 65 9.32 -11.07 3.92
N SER A 66 8.10 -10.91 3.40
CA SER A 66 7.31 -12.03 2.89
C SER A 66 7.98 -12.71 1.70
N ALA A 67 8.65 -11.95 0.82
CA ALA A 67 9.40 -12.50 -0.31
C ALA A 67 10.61 -13.31 0.17
N VAL A 68 11.40 -12.78 1.11
CA VAL A 68 12.54 -13.50 1.70
C VAL A 68 12.08 -14.80 2.37
N LEU A 69 11.00 -14.76 3.15
CA LEU A 69 10.46 -15.96 3.80
C LEU A 69 9.95 -17.00 2.80
N ALA A 70 9.37 -16.57 1.68
CA ALA A 70 8.92 -17.46 0.61
C ALA A 70 10.10 -18.18 -0.08
N GLU A 71 11.24 -17.50 -0.23
CA GLU A 71 12.46 -18.13 -0.77
C GLU A 71 13.09 -19.14 0.19
N ILE A 72 13.05 -18.86 1.50
CA ILE A 72 13.61 -19.77 2.52
C ILE A 72 12.72 -21.01 2.72
N ALA A 73 11.41 -20.87 2.52
CA ALA A 73 10.45 -21.96 2.68
C ALA A 73 10.29 -22.85 1.43
N ALA A 74 10.96 -22.50 0.33
CA ALA A 74 10.99 -23.25 -0.93
C ALA A 74 12.09 -24.32 -0.93
#